data_AF-A0A386B013-F1
#
_entry.id   AF-A0A386B013-F1
#
_cell.length_a   1.000
_cell.length_b   1.000
_cell.length_c   1.000
_cell.angle_alpha   90.00
_cell.angle_beta   90.00
_cell.angle_gamma   90.00
#
_symmetry.space_group_name_H-M   'P 1'
#
loop_
_entity.id
_entity.type
_entity.pdbx_description
1 polymer ?
#
loop_
_entity_poly.entity_id
_entity_poly.type
_entity_poly.pdbx_seq_one_letter_code
_entity_poly.pdbx_strand_id
1 'polypeptide(L)' 'MKKFYIKDICIGDIVKIGFKEGKRVQLYKGTIIKKHKSKITVRTLGVEKIFSYFNPQIITFMILKSHKSKIFTPN' A
#
# COMPACT_ATOMS: atom_id res chain seq x y z
N MET A 1 -2.19 6.08 15.73
CA MET A 1 -2.04 5.50 14.38
C MET A 1 -2.07 6.62 13.35
N LYS A 2 -1.01 6.82 12.56
CA LYS A 2 -1.02 7.81 11.47
C LYS A 2 -1.98 7.36 10.37
N LYS A 3 -3.01 8.17 10.07
CA LYS A 3 -3.82 8.03 8.86
C LYS A 3 -2.95 8.50 7.69
N PHE A 4 -2.49 7.58 6.86
CA PHE A 4 -1.76 7.93 5.64
C PHE A 4 -2.76 8.30 4.56
N TYR A 5 -2.60 9.47 3.95
CA TYR A 5 -3.46 9.88 2.85
C TYR A 5 -3.04 9.14 1.59
N ILE A 6 -4.00 8.78 0.72
CA ILE A 6 -3.76 8.13 -0.59
C ILE A 6 -2.72 8.91 -1.44
N LYS A 7 -2.59 10.22 -1.17
CA LYS A 7 -1.64 11.14 -1.81
C LYS A 7 -0.18 10.83 -1.47
N ASP A 8 0.09 10.21 -0.33
CA ASP A 8 1.46 9.92 0.14
C ASP A 8 2.02 8.60 -0.41
N ILE A 9 1.16 7.80 -1.05
CA ILE A 9 1.50 6.46 -1.56
C ILE A 9 2.20 6.58 -2.91
N CYS A 10 3.41 6.06 -3.01
CA CYS A 10 4.27 6.09 -4.19
C CYS A 10 4.57 4.68 -4.73
N ILE A 11 4.90 4.60 -6.02
CA ILE A 11 5.51 3.40 -6.59
C ILE A 11 6.87 3.18 -5.90
N GLY A 12 7.16 1.94 -5.54
CA GLY A 12 8.34 1.52 -4.78
C GLY A 12 8.10 1.41 -3.26
N ASP A 13 7.01 1.97 -2.73
CA ASP A 13 6.71 1.84 -1.30
C ASP A 13 6.43 0.38 -0.93
N ILE A 14 6.96 -0.05 0.21
CA ILE A 14 6.62 -1.34 0.83
C ILE A 14 5.42 -1.10 1.73
N VAL A 15 4.34 -1.83 1.47
CA VAL A 15 3.07 -1.68 2.17
C VAL A 15 2.61 -2.98 2.82
N LYS A 16 1.76 -2.85 3.83
CA LYS A 16 0.99 -3.92 4.43
C LYS A 16 -0.49 -3.55 4.37
N ILE A 17 -1.28 -4.40 3.73
CA ILE A 17 -2.70 -4.21 3.47
C ILE A 17 -3.46 -5.31 4.20
N GLY A 18 -4.34 -4.93 5.11
CA GLY A 18 -5.29 -5.85 5.74
C GLY A 18 -6.64 -5.74 5.05
N PHE A 19 -7.17 -6.85 4.56
CA PHE A 19 -8.46 -6.90 3.88
C PHE A 19 -9.30 -8.07 4.38
N LYS A 20 -10.63 -7.92 4.32
CA LYS A 20 -11.59 -8.94 4.71
C LYS A 20 -11.86 -9.89 3.55
N GLU A 21 -11.72 -11.17 3.80
CA GLU A 21 -12.10 -12.23 2.88
C GLU A 21 -13.05 -13.18 3.61
N GLY A 22 -14.35 -13.05 3.31
CA GLY A 22 -15.42 -13.69 4.07
C GLY A 22 -15.44 -13.22 5.54
N LYS A 23 -15.25 -14.16 6.47
CA LYS A 23 -15.20 -13.88 7.92
C LYS A 23 -13.78 -13.64 8.45
N ARG A 24 -12.75 -13.80 7.62
CA ARG A 24 -11.33 -13.71 8.05
C ARG A 24 -10.70 -12.41 7.58
N VAL A 25 -9.75 -11.91 8.36
CA VAL A 25 -8.88 -10.80 7.95
C VAL A 25 -7.58 -11.39 7.43
N GLN A 26 -7.25 -11.10 6.18
CA GLN A 26 -5.98 -11.46 5.59
C GLN A 26 -5.06 -10.26 5.51
N LEU A 27 -3.76 -10.54 5.53
CA LEU A 27 -2.71 -9.54 5.44
C LEU A 27 -1.88 -9.80 4.18
N TYR A 28 -1.70 -8.78 3.37
CA TYR A 28 -0.84 -8.81 2.20
C TYR A 28 0.27 -7.76 2.36
N LYS A 29 1.52 -8.21 2.39
CA LYS A 29 2.69 -7.34 2.48
C LYS A 29 3.46 -7.43 1.18
N GLY A 30 3.76 -6.31 0.55
CA GLY A 30 4.51 -6.27 -0.71
C GLY A 30 4.89 -4.86 -1.16
N THR A 31 5.46 -4.78 -2.36
CA THR A 31 5.94 -3.52 -2.94
C THR A 31 4.93 -3.01 -3.97
N ILE A 32 4.63 -1.71 -3.94
CA ILE A 32 3.80 -1.08 -4.97
C ILE A 32 4.60 -0.97 -6.27
N ILE A 33 4.13 -1.63 -7.32
CA ILE A 33 4.79 -1.62 -8.64
C ILE A 33 4.03 -0.76 -9.67
N LYS A 34 2.75 -0.51 -9.43
CA LYS A 34 1.91 0.29 -10.33
C LYS A 34 0.85 1.05 -9.53
N LYS A 35 0.55 2.27 -9.96
CA LYS A 35 -0.54 3.10 -9.43
C LYS A 35 -1.36 3.61 -10.61
N HIS A 36 -2.68 3.44 -10.56
CA HIS A 36 -3.58 3.96 -11.59
C HIS A 36 -4.90 4.37 -10.96
N LYS A 37 -5.22 5.67 -11.05
CA LYS A 37 -6.41 6.27 -10.44
C LYS A 37 -6.51 5.87 -8.95
N SER A 38 -7.57 5.14 -8.60
CA SER A 38 -7.87 4.68 -7.25
C SER A 38 -7.36 3.27 -6.94
N LYS A 39 -6.49 2.70 -7.79
CA LYS A 39 -5.96 1.34 -7.63
C LYS A 39 -4.44 1.34 -7.55
N ILE A 40 -3.92 0.34 -6.85
CA ILE A 40 -2.51 -0.02 -6.83
C ILE A 40 -2.33 -1.49 -7.13
N THR A 41 -1.21 -1.82 -7.74
CA THR A 41 -0.73 -3.18 -7.88
C THR A 41 0.43 -3.38 -6.90
N VAL A 42 0.28 -4.37 -6.03
CA VAL A 42 1.28 -4.76 -5.04
C VAL A 42 1.84 -6.12 -5.42
N ARG A 43 3.17 -6.25 -5.42
CA ARG A 43 3.87 -7.49 -5.77
C ARG A 43 4.64 -8.05 -4.58
N THR A 44 4.55 -9.36 -4.40
CA THR A 44 5.26 -10.15 -3.38
C THR A 44 5.65 -11.51 -3.92
N LEU A 45 6.93 -11.87 -3.86
CA LEU A 45 7.44 -13.21 -4.23
C LEU A 45 6.90 -13.74 -5.57
N GLY A 46 6.87 -12.88 -6.59
CA GLY A 46 6.38 -13.24 -7.93
C GLY A 46 4.85 -13.17 -8.12
N VAL A 47 4.07 -12.97 -7.05
CA VAL A 47 2.61 -12.79 -7.12
C VAL A 47 2.26 -11.31 -7.16
N GLU A 48 1.34 -10.93 -8.03
CA GLU A 48 0.80 -9.57 -8.12
C GLU A 48 -0.67 -9.55 -7.69
N LYS A 49 -1.05 -8.55 -6.89
CA LYS A 49 -2.43 -8.34 -6.46
C LYS A 49 -2.82 -6.88 -6.56
N ILE A 50 -4.04 -6.64 -7.07
CA ILE A 50 -4.56 -5.29 -7.27
C ILE A 50 -5.50 -4.95 -6.12
N PHE A 51 -5.29 -3.78 -5.51
CA PHE A 51 -6.14 -3.24 -4.45
C PHE A 51 -6.69 -1.88 -4.85
N SER A 52 -7.97 -1.65 -4.59
CA SER A 52 -8.63 -0.35 -4.77
C SER A 52 -8.75 0.35 -3.42
N TYR A 53 -8.36 1.61 -3.32
CA TYR A 53 -8.43 2.38 -2.07
C TYR A 53 -9.86 2.50 -1.52
N PHE A 54 -10.86 2.44 -2.39
CA PHE A 54 -12.27 2.54 -2.04
C PHE A 54 -12.94 1.19 -1.82
N ASN A 55 -12.18 0.08 -1.84
CA ASN A 55 -12.77 -1.22 -1.54
C ASN A 55 -13.13 -1.29 -0.04
N PRO A 56 -14.41 -1.45 0.32
CA PRO A 56 -14.85 -1.52 1.72
C PRO A 56 -14.29 -2.74 2.47
N GLN A 57 -13.79 -3.74 1.75
CA GLN A 57 -13.10 -4.89 2.34
C GLN A 57 -11.71 -4.52 2.87
N ILE A 58 -11.11 -3.41 2.46
CA ILE A 58 -9.82 -2.97 3.01
C ILE A 58 -10.06 -2.35 4.38
N ILE A 59 -9.50 -2.98 5.40
CA ILE A 59 -9.62 -2.57 6.79
C ILE A 59 -8.42 -1.69 7.18
N THR A 60 -7.22 -2.07 6.71
CA THR A 60 -5.99 -1.37 7.05
C THR A 60 -5.09 -1.22 5.84
N PHE A 61 -4.44 -0.06 5.76
CA PHE A 61 -3.43 0.23 4.78
C PHE A 61 -2.27 0.93 5.48
N MET A 62 -1.08 0.32 5.47
CA MET A 62 0.10 0.85 6.14
C MET A 62 1.28 0.88 5.18
N ILE A 63 1.94 2.03 5.07
CA ILE A 63 3.25 2.14 4.44
C ILE A 63 4.28 1.72 5.49
N LEU A 64 5.01 0.65 5.24
CA LEU A 64 6.07 0.14 6.12
C LEU A 64 7.40 0.82 5.84
N LYS A 65 7.71 1.03 4.55
CA LYS A 65 8.92 1.73 4.10
C LYS A 65 8.55 2.54 2.87
N SER A 66 8.81 3.84 2.91
CA SER A 66 8.65 4.67 1.72
C SER A 66 9.89 4.60 0.83
N HIS A 67 9.68 4.56 -0.48
CA HIS A 67 10.74 4.67 -1.47
C HIS A 67 11.25 6.11 -1.61
N LYS A 68 10.39 7.11 -1.37
CA LYS A 68 10.83 8.50 -1.28
C LYS A 68 11.58 8.67 0.04
N SER A 69 12.89 8.49 0.02
CA SER A 69 13.76 9.10 1.01
C SER A 69 13.48 10.60 0.98
N LYS A 70 12.98 11.18 2.08
CA LYS A 70 13.09 12.61 2.28
C LYS A 70 14.59 12.91 2.29
N ILE A 71 15.13 13.36 1.16
CA ILE A 71 16.44 13.97 1.13
C ILE A 71 16.25 15.26 1.94
N PHE A 72 16.72 15.25 3.18
CA PHE A 72 16.83 16.47 3.96
C PHE A 72 18.06 17.19 3.41
N THR A 73 17.87 18.14 2.50
CA THR A 73 18.93 19.08 2.13
C THR A 73 18.94 20.18 3.20
N PRO A 74 19.98 20.27 4.06
CA PRO A 74 20.16 21.47 4.88
C PRO A 74 20.45 22.65 3.95
N ASN A 75 19.79 23.78 4.19
CA ASN A 75 20.13 25.08 3.61
C ASN A 75 21.48 25.57 4.14
#